data_AF-A0A9D7IXD0-F1
#
_entry.id   AF-A0A9D7IXD0-F1
#
_cell.length_a   1.000
_cell.length_b   1.000
_cell.length_c   1.000
_cell.angle_alpha   90.00
_cell.angle_beta   90.00
_cell.angle_gamma   90.00
#
_symmetry.space_group_name_H-M   'P 1'
#
loop_
_entity.id
_entity.type
_entity.pdbx_description
1 polymer ?
#
loop_
_entity_poly.entity_id
_entity_poly.type
_entity_poly.pdbx_seq_one_letter_code
_entity_poly.pdbx_strand_id
1 'polypeptide(L)'
;MFLLPACIAAQAQITRIEPASPRWGQTITVTYDSSVETSSFKPDDQIYLYGRAIYPDKVKSFSVKMALDGSTFRHQFKVAENLSSISFHFLTLNGGWDEQAFISTLIYRSDGKPARGALMSKIGSGRYQEYFKQEIQLYPDNHTAWSRKWALDLAVDGDKAVKSINTEVWKLNGLKVDKPELLYALSFGHVILGREEQSRNLVRQLFDKFPESGFTAMALASHEAEIAARGEKVNPETDKIRMKFLEKLPESEYSRSAISTMSLDQRAPLSLIEEIAGKWISDEPENPLPYFNLAQAYRNQYQKYDLAVQMAEKSIRLLIEGRMRLYGDINGKQTREMLPAAYLISADIAFRQNKIELALPAIKAAQSIAPESDHAAYLLEGRVLEVSGNDLAAESAFIEAWRRGSQEAEENLKRRYKLRRGNLDGFDEYLLRSKTSKSSPSIIKRPSPNFRMTSLDGKIFDLAALRGKIVVLNLWFISCGPCRREIPRLNEIVAEFKNSPVVFIAPSFDDAEALKTFLKTNRFEYNIVPDAEEFVVGKFNATLFPTHIIIDADGQIESVMIGAAPRRPEEVRRELLRLLDKR
;
A
#
# COMPACT_ATOMS: atom_id res chain seq x y z
N MET A 1 -21.98 -0.43 51.67
CA MET A 1 -22.02 -1.89 51.82
C MET A 1 -22.70 -2.49 50.60
N PHE A 2 -21.92 -2.83 49.57
CA PHE A 2 -22.30 -3.77 48.52
C PHE A 2 -21.03 -4.54 48.17
N LEU A 3 -20.93 -5.72 48.77
CA LEU A 3 -19.95 -6.74 48.44
C LEU A 3 -20.37 -7.34 47.10
N LEU A 4 -19.56 -7.17 46.06
CA LEU A 4 -19.57 -8.02 44.88
C LEU A 4 -18.45 -9.06 45.05
N PRO A 5 -18.71 -10.34 44.71
CA PRO A 5 -17.83 -11.44 45.06
C PRO A 5 -16.53 -11.38 44.25
N ALA A 6 -15.42 -11.47 44.98
CA ALA A 6 -14.11 -11.79 44.42
C ALA A 6 -14.13 -13.23 43.88
N CYS A 7 -14.11 -13.37 42.55
CA CYS A 7 -13.49 -14.49 41.84
C CYS A 7 -13.51 -14.21 40.33
N ILE A 8 -12.68 -13.26 39.89
CA ILE A 8 -12.17 -13.31 38.52
C ILE A 8 -10.86 -14.09 38.67
N ALA A 9 -10.86 -15.37 38.30
CA ALA A 9 -9.60 -16.06 38.06
C ALA A 9 -8.79 -15.20 37.09
N ALA A 10 -7.60 -14.77 37.49
CA ALA A 10 -6.71 -14.04 36.60
C ALA A 10 -6.50 -14.93 35.37
N GLN A 11 -7.14 -14.60 34.25
CA GLN A 11 -6.92 -15.30 33.00
C GLN A 11 -5.43 -15.23 32.72
N ALA A 12 -4.78 -16.38 32.61
CA ALA A 12 -3.35 -16.45 32.34
C ALA A 12 -3.05 -15.64 31.08
N GLN A 13 -2.16 -14.65 31.18
CA GLN A 13 -1.85 -13.78 30.06
C GLN A 13 -0.96 -14.56 29.08
N ILE A 14 -1.40 -14.69 27.81
CA ILE A 14 -0.66 -15.40 26.75
C ILE A 14 0.78 -14.91 26.64
N THR A 15 1.01 -13.61 26.87
CA THR A 15 2.33 -12.99 26.72
C THR A 15 2.72 -12.17 27.94
N ARG A 16 4.01 -12.18 28.27
CA ARG A 16 4.56 -11.38 29.38
C ARG A 16 5.90 -10.77 29.00
N ILE A 17 6.17 -9.59 29.56
CA ILE A 17 7.47 -8.91 29.50
C ILE A 17 7.95 -8.57 30.91
N GLU A 18 9.19 -8.92 31.23
CA GLU A 18 9.75 -8.76 32.57
C GLU A 18 11.12 -8.07 32.54
N PRO A 19 11.31 -6.96 33.29
CA PRO A 19 10.29 -6.24 34.05
C PRO A 19 9.26 -5.53 33.16
N ALA A 20 8.11 -5.18 33.74
CA ALA A 20 7.03 -4.47 33.05
C ALA A 20 7.43 -3.07 32.55
N SER A 21 8.40 -2.42 33.21
CA SER A 21 8.96 -1.11 32.83
C SER A 21 10.47 -1.23 32.54
N PRO A 22 10.86 -1.71 31.35
CA PRO A 22 12.26 -1.92 30.97
C PRO A 22 13.08 -0.63 31.03
N ARG A 23 14.32 -0.72 31.50
CA ARG A 23 15.27 0.40 31.54
C ARG A 23 16.47 0.14 30.64
N TRP A 24 17.12 1.22 30.16
CA TRP A 24 18.40 1.09 29.45
C TRP A 24 19.41 0.27 30.24
N GLY A 25 20.15 -0.58 29.53
CA GLY A 25 21.14 -1.51 30.09
C GLY A 25 20.55 -2.74 30.77
N GLN A 26 19.25 -2.77 31.07
CA GLN A 26 18.60 -3.90 31.73
C GLN A 26 18.38 -5.06 30.76
N THR A 27 18.46 -6.28 31.26
CA THR A 27 18.01 -7.47 30.51
C THR A 27 16.52 -7.66 30.77
N ILE A 28 15.75 -7.83 29.70
CA ILE A 28 14.34 -8.15 29.81
C ILE A 28 14.02 -9.51 29.18
N THR A 29 13.06 -10.20 29.78
CA THR A 29 12.57 -11.50 29.33
C THR A 29 11.22 -11.30 28.67
N VAL A 30 11.05 -11.80 27.46
CA VAL A 30 9.75 -11.89 26.80
C VAL A 30 9.33 -13.35 26.75
N THR A 31 8.10 -13.59 27.19
CA THR A 31 7.52 -14.91 27.35
C THR A 31 6.23 -15.01 26.55
N TYR A 32 6.03 -16.16 25.92
CA TYR A 32 4.79 -16.60 25.29
C TYR A 32 4.38 -17.93 25.91
N ASP A 33 3.16 -18.03 26.43
CA ASP A 33 2.63 -19.24 27.04
C ASP A 33 1.65 -19.94 26.09
N SER A 34 2.13 -21.06 25.53
CA SER A 34 1.36 -21.89 24.59
C SER A 34 0.32 -22.80 25.27
N SER A 35 0.28 -22.82 26.61
CA SER A 35 -0.70 -23.61 27.36
C SER A 35 -2.00 -22.85 27.67
N VAL A 36 -2.01 -21.54 27.44
CA VAL A 36 -3.21 -20.72 27.61
C VAL A 36 -4.22 -21.07 26.52
N GLU A 37 -5.48 -21.31 26.89
CA GLU A 37 -6.54 -21.75 25.96
C GLU A 37 -6.73 -20.83 24.75
N THR A 38 -6.50 -19.52 24.92
CA THR A 38 -6.62 -18.52 23.86
C THR A 38 -5.38 -18.40 22.97
N SER A 39 -4.32 -19.17 23.24
CA SER A 39 -3.11 -19.23 22.42
C SER A 39 -3.39 -19.83 21.04
N SER A 40 -2.81 -19.23 20.01
CA SER A 40 -2.89 -19.77 18.64
C SER A 40 -1.87 -20.88 18.35
N PHE A 41 -0.88 -21.08 19.22
CA PHE A 41 0.25 -21.97 18.98
C PHE A 41 0.38 -23.06 20.05
N LYS A 42 0.96 -24.18 19.66
CA LYS A 42 1.13 -25.37 20.51
C LYS A 42 2.58 -25.50 20.99
N PRO A 43 2.83 -26.29 22.06
CA PRO A 43 4.19 -26.53 22.58
C PRO A 43 5.17 -27.12 21.55
N ASP A 44 4.68 -27.86 20.56
CA ASP A 44 5.51 -28.48 19.51
C ASP A 44 5.82 -27.52 18.34
N ASP A 45 5.19 -26.34 18.31
CA ASP A 45 5.42 -25.36 17.25
C ASP A 45 6.78 -24.69 17.38
N GLN A 46 7.38 -24.35 16.24
CA GLN A 46 8.54 -23.47 16.22
C GLN A 46 8.08 -22.01 16.25
N ILE A 47 8.04 -21.44 17.45
CA ILE A 47 7.62 -20.05 17.66
C ILE A 47 8.81 -19.09 17.51
N TYR A 48 8.58 -18.05 16.72
CA TYR A 48 9.48 -16.93 16.52
C TYR A 48 8.85 -15.67 17.12
N LEU A 49 9.72 -14.82 17.63
CA LEU A 49 9.38 -13.48 18.06
C LEU A 49 9.92 -12.51 17.00
N TYR A 50 9.03 -11.70 16.44
CA TYR A 50 9.39 -10.56 15.58
C TYR A 50 9.33 -9.27 16.40
N GLY A 51 10.48 -8.64 16.57
CA GLY A 51 10.67 -7.42 17.34
C GLY A 51 10.85 -6.19 16.47
N ARG A 52 10.27 -5.05 16.89
CA ARG A 52 10.56 -3.71 16.35
C ARG A 52 11.06 -2.82 17.46
N ALA A 53 12.33 -2.42 17.37
CA ALA A 53 13.02 -1.51 18.28
C ALA A 53 13.06 -0.10 17.66
N ILE A 54 12.45 0.87 18.34
CA ILE A 54 12.35 2.26 17.86
C ILE A 54 13.36 3.12 18.61
N TYR A 55 14.21 3.80 17.84
CA TYR A 55 15.15 4.83 18.31
C TYR A 55 14.73 6.20 17.75
N PRO A 56 15.29 7.30 18.25
CA PRO A 56 14.98 8.64 17.71
C PRO A 56 15.31 8.81 16.23
N ASP A 57 16.37 8.16 15.75
CA ASP A 57 16.96 8.32 14.42
C ASP A 57 16.75 7.13 13.48
N LYS A 58 16.22 6.00 13.99
CA LYS A 58 16.02 4.77 13.19
C LYS A 58 15.02 3.80 13.82
N VAL A 59 14.57 2.86 13.01
CA VAL A 59 13.83 1.67 13.47
C VAL A 59 14.65 0.44 13.10
N LYS A 60 14.81 -0.48 14.04
CA LYS A 60 15.45 -1.78 13.81
C LYS A 60 14.44 -2.89 14.02
N SER A 61 14.23 -3.69 12.97
CA SER A 61 13.45 -4.92 13.07
C SER A 61 14.38 -6.12 13.26
N PHE A 62 13.90 -7.17 13.92
CA PHE A 62 14.64 -8.42 14.08
C PHE A 62 13.68 -9.58 14.35
N SER A 63 14.13 -10.79 14.08
CA SER A 63 13.43 -12.01 14.47
C SER A 63 14.35 -12.96 15.21
N VAL A 64 13.80 -13.65 16.21
CA VAL A 64 14.50 -14.66 16.99
C VAL A 64 13.61 -15.88 17.18
N LYS A 65 14.19 -17.07 17.05
CA LYS A 65 13.53 -18.31 17.47
C LYS A 65 13.50 -18.33 19.00
N MET A 66 12.33 -18.57 19.58
CA MET A 66 12.19 -18.63 21.03
C MET A 66 12.61 -19.99 21.58
N ALA A 67 13.14 -20.01 22.80
CA ALA A 67 13.51 -21.25 23.48
C ALA A 67 12.32 -21.75 24.32
N LEU A 68 12.00 -23.04 24.20
CA LEU A 68 10.97 -23.69 25.03
C LEU A 68 11.54 -23.96 26.44
N ASP A 69 10.81 -23.54 27.46
CA ASP A 69 11.08 -23.71 28.88
C ASP A 69 9.77 -24.11 29.59
N GLY A 70 9.59 -25.41 29.83
CA GLY A 70 8.33 -25.99 30.26
C GLY A 70 7.24 -25.86 29.19
N SER A 71 6.12 -25.21 29.51
CA SER A 71 5.04 -24.87 28.57
C SER A 71 5.18 -23.49 27.93
N THR A 72 6.24 -22.75 28.29
CA THR A 72 6.44 -21.35 27.90
C THR A 72 7.63 -21.18 26.97
N PHE A 73 7.50 -20.31 25.98
CA PHE A 73 8.59 -19.91 25.10
C PHE A 73 9.18 -18.60 25.60
N ARG A 74 10.51 -18.52 25.71
CA ARG A 74 11.21 -17.37 26.29
C ARG A 74 12.35 -16.90 25.42
N HIS A 75 12.59 -15.60 25.45
CA HIS A 75 13.80 -14.99 24.92
C HIS A 75 14.21 -13.79 25.77
N GLN A 76 15.51 -13.58 25.93
CA GLN A 76 16.07 -12.46 26.70
C GLN A 76 16.85 -11.52 25.80
N PHE A 77 16.73 -10.23 26.07
CA PHE A 77 17.50 -9.21 25.37
C PHE A 77 17.92 -8.09 26.30
N LYS A 78 19.12 -7.56 26.04
CA LYS A 78 19.63 -6.38 26.71
C LYS A 78 19.03 -5.15 26.04
N VAL A 79 18.38 -4.29 26.82
CA VAL A 79 17.84 -3.01 26.37
C VAL A 79 19.01 -2.09 26.03
N ALA A 80 19.15 -1.77 24.75
CA ALA A 80 20.19 -0.86 24.28
C ALA A 80 19.97 0.55 24.83
N GLU A 81 21.07 1.28 25.00
CA GLU A 81 21.03 2.73 25.22
C GLU A 81 20.27 3.43 24.08
N ASN A 82 19.64 4.57 24.38
CA ASN A 82 18.82 5.35 23.45
C ASN A 82 17.60 4.64 22.83
N LEU A 83 17.29 3.41 23.21
CA LEU A 83 16.05 2.76 22.78
C LEU A 83 14.85 3.51 23.36
N SER A 84 13.90 3.91 22.51
CA SER A 84 12.72 4.66 22.92
C SER A 84 11.56 3.75 23.32
N SER A 85 11.29 2.74 22.51
CA SER A 85 10.21 1.76 22.71
C SER A 85 10.49 0.49 21.93
N ILE A 86 9.82 -0.60 22.33
CA ILE A 86 9.94 -1.88 21.65
C ILE A 86 8.60 -2.61 21.61
N SER A 87 8.34 -3.32 20.52
CA SER A 87 7.14 -4.14 20.35
C SER A 87 7.44 -5.51 19.77
N PHE A 88 6.61 -6.49 20.09
CA PHE A 88 6.76 -7.89 19.71
C PHE A 88 5.47 -8.48 19.17
N HIS A 89 5.61 -9.21 18.06
CA HIS A 89 4.61 -10.16 17.58
C HIS A 89 5.18 -11.57 17.68
N PHE A 90 4.30 -12.55 17.82
CA PHE A 90 4.63 -13.96 17.90
C PHE A 90 4.08 -14.68 16.68
N LEU A 91 4.92 -15.47 16.03
CA LEU A 91 4.58 -16.09 14.76
C LEU A 91 5.24 -17.45 14.59
N THR A 92 4.69 -18.23 13.66
CA THR A 92 5.34 -19.42 13.10
C THR A 92 5.49 -19.21 11.59
N LEU A 93 6.45 -19.89 10.96
CA LEU A 93 6.69 -19.70 9.52
C LEU A 93 5.50 -20.12 8.66
N ASN A 94 4.78 -21.17 9.07
CA ASN A 94 3.68 -21.77 8.30
C ASN A 94 2.30 -21.55 8.93
N GLY A 95 2.21 -21.21 10.21
CA GLY A 95 0.95 -21.06 10.94
C GLY A 95 0.47 -19.61 11.13
N GLY A 96 1.21 -18.62 10.62
CA GLY A 96 0.83 -17.20 10.74
C GLY A 96 1.29 -16.58 12.05
N TRP A 97 0.50 -15.66 12.60
CA TRP A 97 0.79 -14.96 13.85
C TRP A 97 -0.36 -15.10 14.83
N ASP A 98 -0.06 -14.97 16.12
CA ASP A 98 -1.10 -14.95 17.15
C ASP A 98 -1.61 -13.51 17.33
N GLU A 99 -2.83 -13.25 16.87
CA GLU A 99 -3.48 -11.93 16.93
C GLU A 99 -3.73 -11.43 18.35
N GLN A 100 -3.82 -12.35 19.32
CA GLN A 100 -4.05 -12.03 20.72
C GLN A 100 -2.74 -11.78 21.48
N ALA A 101 -1.61 -12.15 20.87
CA ALA A 101 -0.27 -12.03 21.43
C ALA A 101 0.48 -10.85 20.82
N PHE A 102 0.36 -9.69 21.46
CA PHE A 102 1.12 -8.49 21.11
C PHE A 102 1.63 -7.78 22.36
N ILE A 103 2.93 -7.46 22.35
CA ILE A 103 3.54 -6.64 23.39
C ILE A 103 4.00 -5.33 22.77
N SER A 104 3.71 -4.20 23.43
CA SER A 104 4.31 -2.90 23.12
C SER A 104 4.61 -2.16 24.42
N THR A 105 5.88 -1.85 24.66
CA THR A 105 6.32 -1.19 25.89
C THR A 105 7.22 0.01 25.63
N LEU A 106 7.13 0.98 26.53
CA LEU A 106 8.04 2.12 26.58
C LEU A 106 9.33 1.71 27.29
N ILE A 107 10.44 2.31 26.86
CA ILE A 107 11.69 2.20 27.59
C ILE A 107 11.83 3.39 28.52
N TYR A 108 12.47 3.15 29.66
CA TYR A 108 12.68 4.12 30.72
C TYR A 108 14.17 4.33 31.00
N ARG A 109 14.47 5.46 31.60
CA ARG A 109 15.79 5.77 32.16
C ARG A 109 15.96 5.15 33.54
N SER A 110 17.19 5.21 34.06
CA SER A 110 17.51 4.79 35.42
C SER A 110 16.71 5.55 36.50
N ASP A 111 16.37 6.81 36.25
CA ASP A 111 15.54 7.68 37.12
C ASP A 111 14.03 7.42 37.01
N GLY A 112 13.60 6.44 36.23
CA GLY A 112 12.20 6.06 36.06
C GLY A 112 11.40 6.95 35.09
N LYS A 113 12.01 7.96 34.48
CA LYS A 113 11.35 8.77 33.45
C LYS A 113 11.36 8.06 32.09
N PRO A 114 10.36 8.30 31.21
CA PRO A 114 10.38 7.77 29.86
C PRO A 114 11.67 8.15 29.11
N ALA A 115 12.22 7.21 28.35
CA ALA A 115 13.35 7.43 27.46
C ALA A 115 13.02 8.48 26.39
N ARG A 116 14.05 9.10 25.80
CA ARG A 116 13.89 10.03 24.68
C ARG A 116 13.14 9.35 23.54
N GLY A 117 12.08 9.96 23.05
CA GLY A 117 11.20 9.45 22.00
C GLY A 117 10.20 8.37 22.47
N ALA A 118 10.23 7.95 23.74
CA ALA A 118 9.34 6.89 24.23
C ALA A 118 7.88 7.32 24.12
N LEU A 119 7.54 8.54 24.54
CA LEU A 119 6.16 9.04 24.46
C LEU A 119 5.73 9.24 23.01
N MET A 120 6.68 9.46 22.10
CA MET A 120 6.42 9.58 20.66
C MET A 120 6.00 8.26 20.00
N SER A 121 6.17 7.13 20.68
CA SER A 121 5.61 5.84 20.23
C SER A 121 4.10 5.72 20.48
N LYS A 122 3.54 6.52 21.39
CA LYS A 122 2.09 6.57 21.71
C LYS A 122 1.33 7.61 20.88
N ILE A 123 2.01 8.24 19.92
CA ILE A 123 1.51 9.40 19.16
C ILE A 123 0.36 9.06 18.19
N GLY A 124 0.13 7.79 17.87
CA GLY A 124 -1.06 7.36 17.10
C GLY A 124 -2.37 7.36 17.89
N SER A 125 -2.35 7.78 19.15
CA SER A 125 -3.55 7.88 20.00
C SER A 125 -4.21 9.26 19.85
N GLY A 126 -5.52 9.35 20.16
CA GLY A 126 -6.24 10.63 20.20
C GLY A 126 -5.70 11.66 21.21
N ARG A 127 -4.64 11.33 21.97
CA ARG A 127 -3.99 12.18 22.98
C ARG A 127 -2.57 12.62 22.58
N TYR A 128 -2.23 12.55 21.30
CA TYR A 128 -0.87 12.80 20.82
C TYR A 128 -0.29 14.17 21.19
N GLN A 129 -1.13 15.21 21.27
CA GLN A 129 -0.71 16.55 21.67
C GLN A 129 -0.24 16.61 23.13
N GLU A 130 -0.81 15.79 24.01
CA GLU A 130 -0.39 15.70 25.41
C GLU A 130 0.94 14.96 25.53
N TYR A 131 1.11 13.85 24.81
CA TYR A 131 2.38 13.12 24.75
C TYR A 131 3.50 13.98 24.16
N PHE A 132 3.19 14.78 23.13
CA PHE A 132 4.12 15.78 22.59
C PHE A 132 4.56 16.80 23.66
N LYS A 133 3.62 17.38 24.41
CA LYS A 133 3.94 18.35 25.48
C LYS A 133 4.83 17.73 26.56
N GLN A 134 4.52 16.51 26.99
CA GLN A 134 5.32 15.79 27.98
C GLN A 134 6.73 15.46 27.46
N GLU A 135 6.85 15.03 26.21
CA GLU A 135 8.13 14.72 25.58
C GLU A 135 9.02 15.96 25.49
N ILE A 136 8.49 17.09 25.01
CA ILE A 136 9.25 18.34 24.91
C ILE A 136 9.59 18.91 26.29
N GLN A 137 8.74 18.69 27.30
CA GLN A 137 9.08 19.07 28.68
C GLN A 137 10.25 18.26 29.24
N LEU A 138 10.34 16.97 28.92
CA LEU A 138 11.44 16.10 29.32
C LEU A 138 12.70 16.32 28.48
N TYR A 139 12.52 16.58 27.19
CA TYR A 139 13.57 16.73 26.19
C TYR A 139 13.27 17.95 25.30
N PRO A 140 13.59 19.18 25.76
CA PRO A 140 13.32 20.40 24.99
C PRO A 140 14.02 20.45 23.62
N ASP A 141 15.07 19.66 23.43
CA ASP A 141 15.83 19.54 22.20
C ASP A 141 15.47 18.30 21.36
N ASN A 142 14.38 17.59 21.68
CA ASN A 142 13.82 16.53 20.83
C ASN A 142 13.05 17.15 19.66
N HIS A 143 13.78 17.55 18.62
CA HIS A 143 13.20 18.19 17.46
C HIS A 143 12.40 17.23 16.57
N THR A 144 12.68 15.92 16.61
CA THR A 144 11.90 14.92 15.85
C THR A 144 10.45 14.81 16.32
N ALA A 145 10.17 15.07 17.60
CA ALA A 145 8.82 15.12 18.13
C ALA A 145 7.93 16.14 17.38
N TRP A 146 8.51 17.25 16.90
CA TRP A 146 7.80 18.24 16.09
C TRP A 146 7.39 17.67 14.73
N SER A 147 8.31 16.99 14.03
CA SER A 147 8.00 16.39 12.73
C SER A 147 6.83 15.40 12.82
N ARG A 148 6.81 14.54 13.85
CA ARG A 148 5.72 13.59 14.09
C ARG A 148 4.40 14.29 14.45
N LYS A 149 4.47 15.34 15.28
CA LYS A 149 3.29 16.17 15.60
C LYS A 149 2.70 16.79 14.32
N TRP A 150 3.52 17.41 13.48
CA TRP A 150 3.05 18.08 12.27
C TRP A 150 2.38 17.13 11.29
N ALA A 151 2.94 15.94 11.09
CA ALA A 151 2.32 14.91 10.25
C ALA A 151 0.92 14.54 10.74
N LEU A 152 0.71 14.47 12.05
CA LEU A 152 -0.59 14.17 12.64
C LEU A 152 -1.53 15.37 12.64
N ASP A 153 -1.04 16.58 12.92
CA ASP A 153 -1.85 17.80 12.84
C ASP A 153 -2.46 17.92 11.43
N LEU A 154 -1.65 17.68 10.38
CA LEU A 154 -2.13 17.66 8.98
C LEU A 154 -3.15 16.55 8.71
N ALA A 155 -2.94 15.37 9.28
CA ALA A 155 -3.87 14.25 9.13
C ALA A 155 -5.21 14.49 9.85
N VAL A 156 -5.22 15.27 10.93
CA VAL A 156 -6.44 15.60 11.70
C VAL A 156 -7.20 16.78 11.09
N ASP A 157 -6.51 17.90 10.79
CA ASP A 157 -7.13 19.13 10.30
C ASP A 157 -6.13 19.92 9.45
N GLY A 158 -6.00 19.52 8.17
CA GLY A 158 -4.99 20.04 7.24
C GLY A 158 -4.91 21.56 7.15
N ASP A 159 -6.04 22.22 6.90
CA ASP A 159 -6.08 23.68 6.67
C ASP A 159 -5.71 24.46 7.94
N LYS A 160 -6.19 24.01 9.11
CA LYS A 160 -5.91 24.67 10.39
C LYS A 160 -4.48 24.39 10.86
N ALA A 161 -3.96 23.20 10.59
CA ALA A 161 -2.62 22.78 10.94
C ALA A 161 -1.54 23.61 10.24
N VAL A 162 -1.72 23.95 8.95
CA VAL A 162 -0.74 24.71 8.16
C VAL A 162 -0.32 26.02 8.85
N LYS A 163 -1.25 26.75 9.48
CA LYS A 163 -0.93 28.00 10.18
C LYS A 163 -0.09 27.76 11.45
N SER A 164 -0.41 26.71 12.22
CA SER A 164 0.35 26.34 13.42
C SER A 164 1.75 25.87 13.03
N ILE A 165 1.85 24.96 12.07
CA ILE A 165 3.11 24.41 11.56
C ILE A 165 4.01 25.54 11.04
N ASN A 166 3.47 26.48 10.28
CA ASN A 166 4.22 27.67 9.84
C ASN A 166 4.86 28.44 10.99
N THR A 167 4.09 28.69 12.06
CA THR A 167 4.56 29.41 13.25
C THR A 167 5.64 28.63 13.99
N GLU A 168 5.47 27.32 14.10
CA GLU A 168 6.38 26.41 14.80
C GLU A 168 7.70 26.22 14.03
N VAL A 169 7.64 26.03 12.71
CA VAL A 169 8.82 26.01 11.83
C VAL A 169 9.61 27.32 11.94
N TRP A 170 8.94 28.48 11.92
CA TRP A 170 9.60 29.77 12.08
C TRP A 170 10.35 29.87 13.43
N LYS A 171 9.70 29.44 14.53
CA LYS A 171 10.33 29.43 15.87
C LYS A 171 11.56 28.53 15.91
N LEU A 172 11.45 27.30 15.39
CA LEU A 172 12.55 26.34 15.39
C LEU A 172 13.72 26.80 14.50
N ASN A 173 13.43 27.40 13.35
CA ASN A 173 14.45 27.96 12.46
C ASN A 173 15.25 29.09 13.15
N GLY A 174 14.63 29.81 14.09
CA GLY A 174 15.26 30.84 14.90
C GLY A 174 16.33 30.34 15.89
N LEU A 175 16.37 29.04 16.21
CA LEU A 175 17.35 28.48 17.16
C LEU A 175 18.79 28.54 16.63
N LYS A 176 18.99 28.60 15.30
CA LYS A 176 20.31 28.68 14.64
C LYS A 176 21.33 27.63 15.15
N VAL A 177 20.85 26.43 15.48
CA VAL A 177 21.68 25.30 15.91
C VAL A 177 21.81 24.29 14.77
N ASP A 178 23.03 23.82 14.53
CA ASP A 178 23.35 22.85 13.48
C ASP A 178 23.33 21.41 14.02
N LYS A 179 22.17 20.98 14.54
CA LYS A 179 21.94 19.60 15.01
C LYS A 179 21.21 18.81 13.91
N PRO A 180 21.64 17.57 13.57
CA PRO A 180 21.01 16.80 12.50
C PRO A 180 19.51 16.58 12.74
N GLU A 181 19.11 16.37 13.99
CA GLU A 181 17.71 16.20 14.36
C GLU A 181 16.86 17.44 14.06
N LEU A 182 17.39 18.64 14.34
CA LEU A 182 16.70 19.91 14.06
C LEU A 182 16.62 20.17 12.55
N LEU A 183 17.72 19.92 11.83
CA LEU A 183 17.75 20.08 10.37
C LEU A 183 16.74 19.14 9.69
N TYR A 184 16.62 17.89 10.16
CA TYR A 184 15.61 16.96 9.66
C TYR A 184 14.20 17.49 9.94
N ALA A 185 13.92 17.89 11.18
CA ALA A 185 12.61 18.43 11.53
C ALA A 185 12.26 19.64 10.64
N LEU A 186 13.16 20.61 10.50
CA LEU A 186 12.95 21.77 9.63
C LEU A 186 12.76 21.37 8.16
N SER A 187 13.57 20.42 7.65
CA SER A 187 13.42 19.92 6.28
C SER A 187 12.02 19.35 6.05
N PHE A 188 11.55 18.51 6.98
CA PHE A 188 10.21 17.94 6.94
C PHE A 188 9.14 19.03 7.00
N GLY A 189 9.26 19.97 7.94
CA GLY A 189 8.34 21.10 8.08
C GLY A 189 8.26 21.96 6.82
N HIS A 190 9.37 22.17 6.12
CA HIS A 190 9.37 22.91 4.87
C HIS A 190 8.69 22.14 3.74
N VAL A 191 8.95 20.83 3.57
CA VAL A 191 8.37 20.07 2.45
C VAL A 191 6.84 19.92 2.59
N ILE A 192 6.33 19.68 3.79
CA ILE A 192 4.87 19.58 4.04
C ILE A 192 4.15 20.93 3.89
N LEU A 193 4.87 22.04 4.01
CA LEU A 193 4.37 23.40 3.75
C LEU A 193 4.52 23.81 2.27
N GLY A 194 4.92 22.90 1.38
CA GLY A 194 5.15 23.17 -0.05
C GLY A 194 6.40 24.01 -0.33
N ARG A 195 7.28 24.21 0.66
CA ARG A 195 8.54 24.98 0.56
C ARG A 195 9.68 24.06 0.16
N GLU A 196 9.59 23.51 -1.05
CA GLU A 196 10.50 22.46 -1.51
C GLU A 196 11.96 22.91 -1.53
N GLU A 197 12.26 24.12 -2.03
CA GLU A 197 13.64 24.61 -2.12
C GLU A 197 14.33 24.69 -0.74
N GLN A 198 13.63 25.20 0.27
CA GLN A 198 14.13 25.25 1.64
C GLN A 198 14.36 23.85 2.20
N SER A 199 13.44 22.91 1.95
CA SER A 199 13.62 21.52 2.35
C SER A 199 14.85 20.89 1.67
N ARG A 200 15.00 21.03 0.35
CA ARG A 200 16.15 20.51 -0.40
C ARG A 200 17.48 21.06 0.11
N ASN A 201 17.54 22.35 0.43
CA ASN A 201 18.75 22.97 0.99
C ASN A 201 19.11 22.36 2.36
N LEU A 202 18.12 22.06 3.20
CA LEU A 202 18.33 21.38 4.48
C LEU A 202 18.72 19.90 4.31
N VAL A 203 18.14 19.19 3.34
CA VAL A 203 18.57 17.83 2.97
C VAL A 203 20.04 17.83 2.53
N ARG A 204 20.45 18.79 1.70
CA ARG A 204 21.85 18.96 1.28
C ARG A 204 22.75 19.22 2.49
N GLN A 205 22.37 20.15 3.36
CA GLN A 205 23.14 20.47 4.56
C GLN A 205 23.30 19.23 5.48
N LEU A 206 22.23 18.45 5.65
CA LEU A 206 22.26 17.19 6.38
C LEU A 206 23.24 16.21 5.76
N PHE A 207 23.19 16.03 4.45
CA PHE A 207 24.10 15.13 3.75
C PHE A 207 25.56 15.58 3.86
N ASP A 208 25.84 16.86 3.68
CA ASP A 208 27.21 17.39 3.69
C ASP A 208 27.85 17.31 5.09
N LYS A 209 27.07 17.55 6.14
CA LYS A 209 27.58 17.61 7.52
C LYS A 209 27.42 16.30 8.30
N PHE A 210 26.37 15.55 8.03
CA PHE A 210 25.97 14.36 8.79
C PHE A 210 25.58 13.20 7.84
N PRO A 211 26.45 12.82 6.89
CA PRO A 211 26.09 11.84 5.86
C PRO A 211 25.68 10.47 6.43
N GLU A 212 26.24 10.06 7.57
CA GLU A 212 25.99 8.76 8.23
C GLU A 212 24.84 8.80 9.25
N SER A 213 24.22 9.96 9.45
CA SER A 213 23.13 10.11 10.39
C SER A 213 21.84 9.49 9.88
N GLY A 214 21.11 8.77 10.74
CA GLY A 214 19.76 8.29 10.43
C GLY A 214 18.80 9.42 10.07
N PHE A 215 19.03 10.64 10.60
CA PHE A 215 18.26 11.83 10.23
C PHE A 215 18.44 12.28 8.78
N THR A 216 19.60 12.02 8.17
CA THR A 216 19.83 12.29 6.75
C THR A 216 19.01 11.35 5.88
N ALA A 217 18.99 10.05 6.24
CA ALA A 217 18.15 9.05 5.59
C ALA A 217 16.65 9.39 5.73
N MET A 218 16.21 9.76 6.93
CA MET A 218 14.83 10.18 7.18
C MET A 218 14.46 11.42 6.36
N ALA A 219 15.35 12.40 6.25
CA ALA A 219 15.09 13.62 5.46
C ALA A 219 14.92 13.31 3.97
N LEU A 220 15.76 12.45 3.40
CA LEU A 220 15.63 11.98 2.02
C LEU A 220 14.30 11.23 1.82
N ALA A 221 14.02 10.24 2.67
CA ALA A 221 12.81 9.43 2.59
C ALA A 221 11.52 10.27 2.70
N SER A 222 11.45 11.18 3.68
CA SER A 222 10.27 12.04 3.85
C SER A 222 10.13 13.04 2.71
N HIS A 223 11.23 13.61 2.22
CA HIS A 223 11.18 14.53 1.07
C HIS A 223 10.63 13.83 -0.18
N GLU A 224 11.13 12.62 -0.48
CA GLU A 224 10.65 11.81 -1.60
C GLU A 224 9.17 11.44 -1.47
N ALA A 225 8.76 11.00 -0.28
CA ALA A 225 7.38 10.61 -0.01
C ALA A 225 6.41 11.78 -0.22
N GLU A 226 6.75 12.98 0.27
CA GLU A 226 5.89 14.17 0.16
C GLU A 226 5.81 14.73 -1.27
N ILE A 227 6.87 14.58 -2.07
CA ILE A 227 6.87 14.93 -3.50
C ILE A 227 6.03 13.93 -4.30
N ALA A 228 6.21 12.63 -4.04
CA ALA A 228 5.43 11.58 -4.66
C ALA A 228 3.93 11.70 -4.32
N ALA A 229 3.58 12.02 -3.07
CA ALA A 229 2.20 12.22 -2.63
C ALA A 229 1.48 13.36 -3.38
N ARG A 230 2.23 14.36 -3.84
CA ARG A 230 1.72 15.46 -4.67
C ARG A 230 1.67 15.14 -6.17
N GLY A 231 2.18 13.98 -6.58
CA GLY A 231 2.32 13.61 -8.00
C GLY A 231 3.39 14.42 -8.73
N GLU A 232 4.29 15.06 -7.99
CA GLU A 232 5.39 15.86 -8.52
C GLU A 232 6.62 14.96 -8.80
N LYS A 233 7.50 15.40 -9.71
CA LYS A 233 8.77 14.70 -9.96
C LYS A 233 9.82 15.18 -8.98
N VAL A 234 10.60 14.24 -8.44
CA VAL A 234 11.76 14.56 -7.58
C VAL A 234 12.75 15.45 -8.34
N ASN A 235 13.19 16.52 -7.68
CA ASN A 235 14.17 17.43 -8.25
C ASN A 235 15.50 16.71 -8.56
N PRO A 236 16.14 16.96 -9.72
CA PRO A 236 17.41 16.32 -10.08
C PRO A 236 18.54 16.51 -9.07
N GLU A 237 18.56 17.62 -8.32
CA GLU A 237 19.56 17.84 -7.28
C GLU A 237 19.35 16.93 -6.07
N THR A 238 18.10 16.74 -5.65
CA THR A 238 17.76 15.81 -4.56
C THR A 238 18.09 14.38 -4.97
N ASP A 239 17.79 14.00 -6.21
CA ASP A 239 18.12 12.67 -6.73
C ASP A 239 19.64 12.44 -6.78
N LYS A 240 20.45 13.46 -7.12
CA LYS A 240 21.92 13.36 -7.01
C LYS A 240 22.39 13.15 -5.58
N ILE A 241 21.80 13.83 -4.60
CA ILE A 241 22.14 13.65 -3.17
C ILE A 241 21.77 12.24 -2.73
N ARG A 242 20.56 11.78 -3.11
CA ARG A 242 20.08 10.42 -2.89
C ARG A 242 21.07 9.39 -3.42
N MET A 243 21.49 9.49 -4.69
CA MET A 243 22.44 8.52 -5.27
C MET A 243 23.76 8.48 -4.49
N LYS A 244 24.33 9.64 -4.15
CA LYS A 244 25.55 9.70 -3.32
C LYS A 244 25.36 9.09 -1.93
N PHE A 245 24.18 9.24 -1.33
CA PHE A 245 23.87 8.61 -0.05
C PHE A 245 23.85 7.08 -0.18
N LEU A 246 23.17 6.57 -1.22
CA LEU A 246 23.07 5.13 -1.47
C LEU A 246 24.45 4.49 -1.72
N GLU A 247 25.32 5.16 -2.49
CA GLU A 247 26.71 4.74 -2.72
C GLU A 247 27.55 4.74 -1.43
N LYS A 248 27.31 5.73 -0.56
CA LYS A 248 28.08 5.88 0.67
C LYS A 248 27.65 4.88 1.76
N LEU A 249 26.35 4.57 1.84
CA LEU A 249 25.75 3.76 2.92
C LEU A 249 24.83 2.67 2.36
N PRO A 250 25.35 1.76 1.54
CA PRO A 250 24.53 0.72 0.89
C PRO A 250 23.91 -0.27 1.89
N GLU A 251 24.47 -0.43 3.10
CA GLU A 251 23.92 -1.28 4.17
C GLU A 251 22.77 -0.64 4.95
N SER A 252 22.46 0.64 4.75
CA SER A 252 21.41 1.33 5.50
C SER A 252 20.01 0.80 5.15
N GLU A 253 19.08 0.85 6.12
CA GLU A 253 17.67 0.51 5.89
C GLU A 253 17.02 1.35 4.79
N TYR A 254 17.43 2.61 4.65
CA TYR A 254 16.97 3.47 3.57
C TYR A 254 17.47 2.96 2.21
N SER A 255 18.73 2.54 2.10
CA SER A 255 19.27 1.93 0.89
C SER A 255 18.58 0.62 0.53
N ARG A 256 18.33 -0.25 1.50
CA ARG A 256 17.54 -1.49 1.32
C ARG A 256 16.10 -1.20 0.84
N SER A 257 15.47 -0.14 1.36
CA SER A 257 14.15 0.28 0.90
C SER A 257 14.20 0.83 -0.54
N ALA A 258 15.22 1.63 -0.85
CA ALA A 258 15.41 2.29 -2.15
C ALA A 258 15.56 1.29 -3.32
N ILE A 259 16.16 0.11 -3.11
CA ILE A 259 16.31 -0.86 -4.21
C ILE A 259 14.98 -1.41 -4.73
N SER A 260 13.91 -1.39 -3.91
CA SER A 260 12.59 -1.85 -4.33
C SER A 260 12.04 -1.02 -5.49
N THR A 261 12.26 0.30 -5.47
CA THR A 261 11.86 1.18 -6.58
C THR A 261 12.91 1.21 -7.69
N MET A 262 14.20 1.18 -7.34
CA MET A 262 15.28 1.18 -8.35
C MET A 262 15.26 -0.07 -9.23
N SER A 263 14.90 -1.23 -8.71
CA SER A 263 14.78 -2.47 -9.49
C SER A 263 13.73 -2.40 -10.60
N LEU A 264 12.78 -1.46 -10.49
CA LEU A 264 11.75 -1.18 -11.49
C LEU A 264 12.16 -0.08 -12.50
N ASP A 265 13.20 0.72 -12.21
CA ASP A 265 13.71 1.73 -13.14
C ASP A 265 14.80 1.14 -14.03
N GLN A 266 14.54 1.11 -15.34
CA GLN A 266 15.48 0.60 -16.33
C GLN A 266 16.80 1.41 -16.38
N ARG A 267 16.79 2.65 -15.88
CA ARG A 267 17.94 3.56 -15.88
C ARG A 267 18.72 3.56 -14.57
N ALA A 268 18.24 2.86 -13.54
CA ALA A 268 18.93 2.81 -12.25
C ALA A 268 20.29 2.10 -12.39
N PRO A 269 21.34 2.57 -11.70
CA PRO A 269 22.67 1.98 -11.79
C PRO A 269 22.67 0.56 -11.22
N LEU A 270 22.81 -0.45 -12.11
CA LEU A 270 22.74 -1.86 -11.73
C LEU A 270 23.79 -2.23 -10.68
N SER A 271 25.01 -1.73 -10.82
CA SER A 271 26.12 -2.00 -9.90
C SER A 271 25.79 -1.59 -8.46
N LEU A 272 25.06 -0.48 -8.28
CA LEU A 272 24.65 0.00 -6.97
C LEU A 272 23.52 -0.88 -6.39
N ILE A 273 22.57 -1.33 -7.22
CA ILE A 273 21.54 -2.30 -6.81
C ILE A 273 22.23 -3.60 -6.34
N GLU A 274 23.21 -4.08 -7.10
CA GLU A 274 23.99 -5.28 -6.78
C GLU A 274 24.78 -5.12 -5.48
N GLU A 275 25.41 -3.98 -5.25
CA GLU A 275 26.15 -3.70 -4.01
C GLU A 275 25.22 -3.71 -2.79
N ILE A 276 24.11 -2.97 -2.84
CA ILE A 276 23.13 -2.90 -1.75
C ILE A 276 22.55 -4.29 -1.47
N ALA A 277 22.07 -4.98 -2.51
CA ALA A 277 21.49 -6.32 -2.35
C ALA A 277 22.52 -7.34 -1.88
N GLY A 278 23.78 -7.25 -2.33
CA GLY A 278 24.87 -8.11 -1.89
C GLY A 278 25.18 -7.96 -0.41
N LYS A 279 25.28 -6.71 0.11
CA LYS A 279 25.41 -6.47 1.55
C LYS A 279 24.20 -6.98 2.32
N TRP A 280 23.00 -6.74 1.82
CA TRP A 280 21.77 -7.23 2.45
C TRP A 280 21.72 -8.77 2.51
N ILE A 281 22.11 -9.47 1.45
CA ILE A 281 22.20 -10.94 1.44
C ILE A 281 23.24 -11.45 2.45
N SER A 282 24.37 -10.75 2.58
CA SER A 282 25.39 -11.10 3.57
C SER A 282 24.86 -10.99 5.00
N ASP A 283 24.06 -9.97 5.29
CA ASP A 283 23.47 -9.75 6.62
C ASP A 283 22.29 -10.70 6.88
N GLU A 284 21.46 -10.95 5.86
CA GLU A 284 20.17 -11.63 5.97
C GLU A 284 19.97 -12.64 4.82
N PRO A 285 20.73 -13.76 4.78
CA PRO A 285 20.72 -14.68 3.65
C PRO A 285 19.40 -15.43 3.45
N GLU A 286 18.52 -15.45 4.46
CA GLU A 286 17.18 -16.03 4.40
C GLU A 286 16.08 -14.99 4.09
N ASN A 287 16.42 -13.72 3.86
CA ASN A 287 15.47 -12.69 3.46
C ASN A 287 15.19 -12.80 1.94
N PRO A 288 13.93 -13.01 1.50
CA PRO A 288 13.63 -13.13 0.07
C PRO A 288 13.69 -11.80 -0.71
N LEU A 289 13.61 -10.65 -0.04
CA LEU A 289 13.56 -9.32 -0.67
C LEU A 289 14.78 -8.99 -1.54
N PRO A 290 16.04 -9.11 -1.07
CA PRO A 290 17.19 -8.75 -1.91
C PRO A 290 17.28 -9.62 -3.16
N TYR A 291 16.96 -10.91 -3.08
CA TYR A 291 16.92 -11.80 -4.24
C TYR A 291 15.79 -11.41 -5.21
N PHE A 292 14.61 -11.08 -4.69
CA PHE A 292 13.49 -10.59 -5.52
C PHE A 292 13.88 -9.33 -6.29
N ASN A 293 14.47 -8.35 -5.60
CA ASN A 293 14.88 -7.07 -6.18
C ASN A 293 15.99 -7.24 -7.23
N LEU A 294 16.95 -8.14 -7.02
CA LEU A 294 17.96 -8.47 -8.03
C LEU A 294 17.34 -9.11 -9.27
N ALA A 295 16.48 -10.12 -9.09
CA ALA A 295 15.80 -10.77 -10.20
C ALA A 295 14.96 -9.77 -11.01
N GLN A 296 14.29 -8.86 -10.31
CA GLN A 296 13.50 -7.76 -10.89
C GLN A 296 14.39 -6.79 -11.68
N ALA A 297 15.52 -6.35 -11.12
CA ALA A 297 16.45 -5.43 -11.78
C ALA A 297 17.03 -6.05 -13.06
N TYR A 298 17.55 -7.29 -12.99
CA TYR A 298 18.11 -8.00 -14.13
C TYR A 298 17.07 -8.22 -15.24
N ARG A 299 15.84 -8.62 -14.88
CA ARG A 299 14.73 -8.74 -15.84
C ARG A 299 14.46 -7.41 -16.55
N ASN A 300 14.31 -6.34 -15.77
CA ASN A 300 13.90 -5.04 -16.28
C ASN A 300 14.97 -4.36 -17.16
N GLN A 301 16.25 -4.60 -16.84
CA GLN A 301 17.38 -4.04 -17.60
C GLN A 301 17.85 -4.94 -18.76
N TYR A 302 17.19 -6.09 -18.97
CA TYR A 302 17.48 -7.05 -20.04
C TYR A 302 18.92 -7.59 -20.02
N GLN A 303 19.44 -7.87 -18.84
CA GLN A 303 20.81 -8.34 -18.65
C GLN A 303 20.87 -9.45 -17.60
N LYS A 304 21.95 -10.25 -17.61
CA LYS A 304 22.26 -11.25 -16.57
C LYS A 304 21.12 -12.27 -16.32
N TYR A 305 20.47 -12.76 -17.39
CA TYR A 305 19.30 -13.64 -17.28
C TYR A 305 19.51 -14.91 -16.44
N ASP A 306 20.66 -15.57 -16.56
CA ASP A 306 20.93 -16.78 -15.76
C ASP A 306 21.04 -16.48 -14.26
N LEU A 307 21.56 -15.31 -13.89
CA LEU A 307 21.54 -14.84 -12.51
C LEU A 307 20.12 -14.45 -12.07
N ALA A 308 19.36 -13.82 -12.96
CA ALA A 308 17.98 -13.43 -12.69
C ALA A 308 17.08 -14.63 -12.34
N VAL A 309 17.23 -15.75 -13.05
CA VAL A 309 16.53 -17.00 -12.72
C VAL A 309 16.97 -17.52 -11.36
N GLN A 310 18.28 -17.60 -11.09
CA GLN A 310 18.79 -18.07 -9.80
C GLN A 310 18.27 -17.24 -8.62
N MET A 311 18.24 -15.91 -8.78
CA MET A 311 17.72 -14.99 -7.76
C MET A 311 16.20 -15.16 -7.58
N ALA A 312 15.45 -15.31 -8.67
CA ALA A 312 14.00 -15.54 -8.60
C ALA A 312 13.67 -16.87 -7.91
N GLU A 313 14.34 -17.96 -8.26
CA GLU A 313 14.17 -19.29 -7.64
C GLU A 313 14.50 -19.27 -6.14
N LYS A 314 15.60 -18.59 -5.77
CA LYS A 314 15.97 -18.39 -4.37
C LYS A 314 14.89 -17.63 -3.60
N SER A 315 14.36 -16.55 -4.18
CA SER A 315 13.27 -15.77 -3.59
C SER A 315 11.99 -16.60 -3.44
N ILE A 316 11.55 -17.30 -4.49
CA ILE A 316 10.37 -18.19 -4.50
C ILE A 316 10.48 -19.23 -3.38
N ARG A 317 11.63 -19.90 -3.27
CA ARG A 317 11.85 -20.92 -2.24
C ARG A 317 11.69 -20.34 -0.83
N LEU A 318 12.34 -19.22 -0.53
CA LEU A 318 12.26 -18.56 0.77
C LEU A 318 10.84 -18.06 1.09
N LEU A 319 10.09 -17.59 0.08
CA LEU A 319 8.70 -17.19 0.21
C LEU A 319 7.78 -18.38 0.54
N ILE A 320 7.96 -19.52 -0.14
CA ILE A 320 7.22 -20.76 0.12
C ILE A 320 7.55 -21.32 1.52
N GLU A 321 8.80 -21.22 1.95
CA GLU A 321 9.24 -21.59 3.31
C GLU A 321 8.72 -20.62 4.40
N GLY A 322 7.98 -19.58 4.04
CA GLY A 322 7.40 -18.62 4.98
C GLY A 322 8.40 -17.65 5.60
N ARG A 323 9.67 -17.64 5.14
CA ARG A 323 10.78 -16.88 5.72
C ARG A 323 10.54 -15.38 5.77
N MET A 324 9.75 -14.86 4.83
CA MET A 324 9.38 -13.44 4.77
C MET A 324 8.70 -12.91 6.05
N ARG A 325 8.04 -13.79 6.83
CA ARG A 325 7.47 -13.44 8.14
C ARG A 325 8.51 -12.93 9.13
N LEU A 326 9.74 -13.47 9.05
CA LEU A 326 10.84 -13.04 9.91
C LEU A 326 11.31 -11.62 9.59
N TYR A 327 10.89 -11.05 8.46
CA TYR A 327 11.29 -9.73 7.96
C TYR A 327 10.09 -8.77 7.87
N GLY A 328 9.06 -9.01 8.68
CA GLY A 328 7.94 -8.08 8.89
C GLY A 328 6.66 -8.39 8.12
N ASP A 329 6.63 -9.45 7.31
CA ASP A 329 5.40 -9.92 6.65
C ASP A 329 4.55 -10.81 7.57
N ILE A 330 4.22 -10.30 8.76
CA ILE A 330 3.60 -11.05 9.85
C ILE A 330 2.31 -11.74 9.39
N ASN A 331 1.52 -11.07 8.55
CA ASN A 331 0.22 -11.56 8.05
C ASN A 331 0.29 -12.25 6.67
N GLY A 332 1.50 -12.45 6.13
CA GLY A 332 1.71 -13.09 4.84
C GLY A 332 1.23 -12.27 3.64
N LYS A 333 0.83 -11.00 3.81
CA LYS A 333 0.31 -10.17 2.71
C LYS A 333 1.37 -9.94 1.65
N GLN A 334 2.58 -9.55 2.05
CA GLN A 334 3.67 -9.31 1.10
C GLN A 334 4.04 -10.61 0.38
N THR A 335 4.06 -11.75 1.07
CA THR A 335 4.29 -13.06 0.45
C THR A 335 3.24 -13.38 -0.62
N ARG A 336 1.96 -13.13 -0.34
CA ARG A 336 0.86 -13.35 -1.32
C ARG A 336 0.98 -12.45 -2.54
N GLU A 337 1.52 -11.24 -2.40
CA GLU A 337 1.75 -10.29 -3.50
C GLU A 337 3.02 -10.63 -4.29
N MET A 338 4.11 -10.95 -3.59
CA MET A 338 5.43 -11.18 -4.17
C MET A 338 5.58 -12.53 -4.85
N LEU A 339 4.95 -13.59 -4.31
CA LEU A 339 5.16 -14.95 -4.82
C LEU A 339 4.68 -15.13 -6.27
N PRO A 340 3.46 -14.69 -6.65
CA PRO A 340 3.05 -14.67 -8.06
C PRO A 340 3.98 -13.80 -8.91
N ALA A 341 4.36 -12.62 -8.42
CA ALA A 341 5.27 -11.73 -9.14
C ALA A 341 6.61 -12.41 -9.43
N ALA A 342 7.21 -13.12 -8.45
CA ALA A 342 8.47 -13.85 -8.58
C ALA A 342 8.41 -14.96 -9.64
N TYR A 343 7.29 -15.69 -9.70
CA TYR A 343 7.03 -16.65 -10.78
C TYR A 343 6.94 -15.96 -12.14
N LEU A 344 6.27 -14.81 -12.24
CA LEU A 344 6.20 -14.04 -13.49
C LEU A 344 7.55 -13.47 -13.91
N ILE A 345 8.44 -13.11 -12.96
CA ILE A 345 9.83 -12.76 -13.28
C ILE A 345 10.51 -13.93 -13.99
N SER A 346 10.43 -15.12 -13.40
CA SER A 346 11.03 -16.35 -13.95
C SER A 346 10.45 -16.69 -15.33
N ALA A 347 9.13 -16.58 -15.48
CA ALA A 347 8.45 -16.85 -16.73
C ALA A 347 8.84 -15.87 -17.86
N ASP A 348 8.92 -14.57 -17.57
CA ASP A 348 9.29 -13.56 -18.56
C ASP A 348 10.75 -13.74 -19.01
N ILE A 349 11.66 -14.07 -18.08
CA ILE A 349 13.06 -14.38 -18.43
C ILE A 349 13.12 -15.63 -19.31
N ALA A 350 12.43 -16.71 -18.94
CA ALA A 350 12.39 -17.94 -19.73
C ALA A 350 11.83 -17.67 -21.14
N PHE A 351 10.75 -16.89 -21.24
CA PHE A 351 10.15 -16.49 -22.51
C PHE A 351 11.15 -15.71 -23.39
N ARG A 352 11.89 -14.74 -22.83
CA ARG A 352 12.92 -13.98 -23.55
C ARG A 352 14.10 -14.83 -24.01
N GLN A 353 14.40 -15.90 -23.28
CA GLN A 353 15.40 -16.90 -23.67
C GLN A 353 14.85 -17.95 -24.66
N ASN A 354 13.63 -17.78 -25.16
CA ASN A 354 12.93 -18.74 -26.03
C ASN A 354 12.75 -20.14 -25.40
N LYS A 355 12.65 -20.21 -24.07
CA LYS A 355 12.41 -21.42 -23.27
C LYS A 355 10.94 -21.50 -22.87
N ILE A 356 10.07 -21.69 -23.86
CA ILE A 356 8.61 -21.68 -23.70
C ILE A 356 8.12 -22.74 -22.70
N GLU A 357 8.77 -23.91 -22.72
CA GLU A 357 8.51 -25.05 -21.85
C GLU A 357 8.71 -24.74 -20.36
N LEU A 358 9.54 -23.75 -20.03
CA LEU A 358 9.74 -23.27 -18.67
C LEU A 358 8.83 -22.09 -18.31
N ALA A 359 8.45 -21.28 -19.30
CA ALA A 359 7.61 -20.09 -19.09
C ALA A 359 6.18 -20.46 -18.69
N LEU A 360 5.53 -21.38 -19.41
CA LEU A 360 4.11 -21.72 -19.17
C LEU A 360 3.85 -22.29 -17.76
N PRO A 361 4.64 -23.26 -17.24
CA PRO A 361 4.44 -23.77 -15.88
C PRO A 361 4.57 -22.67 -14.80
N ALA A 362 5.54 -21.76 -14.93
CA ALA A 362 5.71 -20.66 -13.99
C ALA A 362 4.52 -19.68 -14.04
N ILE A 363 3.96 -19.41 -15.22
CA ILE A 363 2.74 -18.59 -15.36
C ILE A 363 1.55 -19.28 -14.69
N LYS A 364 1.38 -20.58 -14.89
CA LYS A 364 0.32 -21.36 -14.23
C LYS A 364 0.46 -21.38 -12.72
N ALA A 365 1.68 -21.48 -12.20
CA ALA A 365 1.94 -21.35 -10.77
C ALA A 365 1.47 -19.98 -10.25
N ALA A 366 1.84 -18.88 -10.92
CA ALA A 366 1.39 -17.54 -10.55
C ALA A 366 -0.15 -17.41 -10.55
N GLN A 367 -0.81 -17.92 -11.60
CA GLN A 367 -2.28 -17.93 -11.71
C GLN A 367 -2.95 -18.74 -10.61
N SER A 368 -2.38 -19.87 -10.19
CA SER A 368 -2.95 -20.71 -9.12
C SER A 368 -2.93 -20.03 -7.75
N ILE A 369 -1.96 -19.14 -7.51
CA ILE A 369 -1.77 -18.45 -6.23
C ILE A 369 -2.62 -17.18 -6.15
N ALA A 370 -2.71 -16.44 -7.26
CA ALA A 370 -3.48 -15.20 -7.36
C ALA A 370 -4.47 -15.25 -8.55
N PRO A 371 -5.46 -16.18 -8.51
CA PRO A 371 -6.37 -16.39 -9.64
C PRO A 371 -7.31 -15.22 -9.89
N GLU A 372 -7.43 -14.27 -8.96
CA GLU A 372 -8.41 -13.18 -8.99
C GLU A 372 -7.76 -11.81 -9.27
N SER A 373 -6.45 -11.62 -9.00
CA SER A 373 -5.91 -10.27 -8.75
C SER A 373 -4.77 -9.80 -9.65
N ASP A 374 -4.45 -10.43 -10.78
CA ASP A 374 -3.46 -9.86 -11.70
C ASP A 374 -3.69 -10.22 -13.18
N HIS A 375 -3.80 -9.19 -14.02
CA HIS A 375 -3.80 -9.28 -15.47
C HIS A 375 -2.44 -9.71 -16.08
N ALA A 376 -1.32 -9.48 -15.39
CA ALA A 376 0.02 -9.65 -15.94
C ALA A 376 0.34 -11.11 -16.28
N ALA A 377 -0.14 -12.05 -15.45
CA ALA A 377 0.03 -13.48 -15.69
C ALA A 377 -0.66 -13.93 -16.99
N TYR A 378 -1.91 -13.52 -17.19
CA TYR A 378 -2.68 -13.84 -18.40
C TYR A 378 -2.17 -13.10 -19.63
N LEU A 379 -1.69 -11.87 -19.46
CA LEU A 379 -1.06 -11.11 -20.55
C LEU A 379 0.21 -11.82 -21.03
N LEU A 380 1.08 -12.25 -20.10
CA LEU A 380 2.28 -13.00 -20.42
C LEU A 380 1.95 -14.37 -21.03
N GLU A 381 0.95 -15.07 -20.52
CA GLU A 381 0.44 -16.30 -21.13
C GLU A 381 0.03 -16.08 -22.59
N GLY A 382 -0.75 -15.03 -22.86
CA GLY A 382 -1.17 -14.68 -24.21
C GLY A 382 0.00 -14.49 -25.17
N ARG A 383 1.03 -13.74 -24.75
CA ARG A 383 2.25 -13.52 -25.55
C ARG A 383 3.02 -14.82 -25.80
N VAL A 384 3.19 -15.65 -24.78
CA VAL A 384 3.91 -16.93 -24.86
C VAL A 384 3.19 -17.89 -25.83
N LEU A 385 1.87 -17.99 -25.73
CA LEU A 385 1.05 -18.84 -26.59
C LEU A 385 1.01 -18.33 -28.04
N GLU A 386 0.99 -17.01 -28.26
CA GLU A 386 1.04 -16.39 -29.59
C GLU A 386 2.34 -16.77 -30.31
N VAL A 387 3.49 -16.63 -29.64
CA VAL A 387 4.80 -17.03 -30.19
C VAL A 387 4.89 -18.54 -30.42
N SER A 388 4.18 -19.33 -29.62
CA SER A 388 4.12 -20.80 -29.76
C SER A 388 3.19 -21.27 -30.89
N GLY A 389 2.51 -20.35 -31.60
CA GLY A 389 1.56 -20.67 -32.67
C GLY A 389 0.19 -21.16 -32.17
N ASN A 390 -0.11 -21.05 -30.87
CA ASN A 390 -1.39 -21.45 -30.30
C ASN A 390 -2.35 -20.24 -30.22
N ASP A 391 -2.78 -19.78 -31.38
CA ASP A 391 -3.57 -18.56 -31.54
C ASP A 391 -4.85 -18.54 -30.69
N LEU A 392 -5.62 -19.62 -30.69
CA LEU A 392 -6.90 -19.67 -29.95
C LEU A 392 -6.70 -19.57 -28.44
N ALA A 393 -5.67 -20.25 -27.91
CA ALA A 393 -5.36 -20.17 -26.49
C ALA A 393 -4.77 -18.80 -26.12
N ALA A 394 -3.92 -18.23 -26.98
CA ALA A 394 -3.40 -16.88 -26.80
C ALA A 394 -4.52 -15.84 -26.73
N GLU A 395 -5.52 -15.97 -27.60
CA GLU A 395 -6.69 -15.09 -27.64
C GLU A 395 -7.50 -15.18 -26.34
N SER A 396 -7.73 -16.40 -25.87
CA SER A 396 -8.42 -16.67 -24.60
C SER A 396 -7.68 -16.05 -23.41
N ALA A 397 -6.35 -16.14 -23.38
CA ALA A 397 -5.53 -15.54 -22.34
C ALA A 397 -5.55 -14.00 -22.40
N PHE A 398 -5.49 -13.40 -23.60
CA PHE A 398 -5.65 -11.95 -23.74
C PHE A 398 -7.05 -11.46 -23.32
N ILE A 399 -8.11 -12.20 -23.64
CA ILE A 399 -9.47 -11.86 -23.16
C ILE A 399 -9.50 -11.85 -21.63
N GLU A 400 -8.88 -12.84 -20.99
CA GLU A 400 -8.84 -12.91 -19.54
C GLU A 400 -8.00 -11.80 -18.91
N ALA A 401 -6.84 -11.48 -19.51
CA ALA A 401 -6.04 -10.33 -19.12
C ALA A 401 -6.80 -9.00 -19.28
N TRP A 402 -7.56 -8.85 -20.37
CA TRP A 402 -8.41 -7.70 -20.62
C TRP A 402 -9.52 -7.61 -19.57
N ARG A 403 -10.23 -8.69 -19.26
CA ARG A 403 -11.26 -8.71 -18.20
C ARG A 403 -10.72 -8.25 -16.84
N ARG A 404 -9.42 -8.42 -16.61
CA ARG A 404 -8.73 -8.09 -15.36
C ARG A 404 -8.10 -6.71 -15.31
N GLY A 405 -8.22 -5.91 -16.38
CA GLY A 405 -7.67 -4.55 -16.36
C GLY A 405 -6.73 -4.22 -17.52
N SER A 406 -6.24 -5.21 -18.26
CA SER A 406 -5.14 -4.98 -19.21
C SER A 406 -5.56 -4.17 -20.44
N GLN A 407 -5.04 -2.95 -20.54
CA GLN A 407 -5.12 -2.14 -21.75
C GLN A 407 -4.29 -2.78 -22.88
N GLU A 408 -3.11 -3.28 -22.56
CA GLU A 408 -2.25 -3.93 -23.56
C GLU A 408 -2.92 -5.19 -24.14
N ALA A 409 -3.61 -5.99 -23.32
CA ALA A 409 -4.36 -7.12 -23.85
C ALA A 409 -5.47 -6.68 -24.81
N GLU A 410 -6.14 -5.55 -24.53
CA GLU A 410 -7.12 -4.97 -25.46
C GLU A 410 -6.48 -4.58 -26.79
N GLU A 411 -5.30 -3.95 -26.77
CA GLU A 411 -4.55 -3.60 -27.98
C GLU A 411 -4.16 -4.84 -28.79
N ASN A 412 -3.69 -5.89 -28.12
CA ASN A 412 -3.41 -7.18 -28.73
C ASN A 412 -4.67 -7.78 -29.38
N LEU A 413 -5.81 -7.75 -28.68
CA LEU A 413 -7.09 -8.23 -29.21
C LEU A 413 -7.58 -7.38 -30.39
N LYS A 414 -7.46 -6.05 -30.34
CA LYS A 414 -7.81 -5.14 -31.45
C LYS A 414 -6.98 -5.43 -32.68
N ARG A 415 -5.66 -5.59 -32.54
CA ARG A 415 -4.76 -5.95 -33.64
C ARG A 415 -5.24 -7.23 -34.32
N ARG A 416 -5.54 -8.27 -33.54
CA ARG A 416 -5.97 -9.58 -34.04
C ARG A 416 -7.36 -9.54 -34.66
N TYR A 417 -8.29 -8.82 -34.05
CA TYR A 417 -9.63 -8.61 -34.61
C TYR A 417 -9.55 -7.91 -35.96
N LYS A 418 -8.79 -6.82 -36.05
CA LYS A 418 -8.58 -6.06 -37.29
C LYS A 418 -7.90 -6.90 -38.38
N LEU A 419 -6.92 -7.72 -38.02
CA LEU A 419 -6.29 -8.65 -38.97
C LEU A 419 -7.30 -9.65 -39.57
N ARG A 420 -8.29 -10.09 -38.80
CA ARG A 420 -9.32 -11.05 -39.26
C ARG A 420 -10.52 -10.40 -39.97
N ARG A 421 -10.90 -9.18 -39.58
CA ARG A 421 -12.14 -8.52 -40.02
C ARG A 421 -11.91 -7.31 -40.93
N GLY A 422 -10.66 -6.84 -41.06
CA GLY A 422 -10.29 -5.65 -41.84
C GLY A 422 -10.50 -4.32 -41.12
N ASN A 423 -11.40 -4.25 -40.13
CA ASN A 423 -11.68 -3.06 -39.31
C ASN A 423 -11.96 -3.44 -37.84
N LEU A 424 -12.41 -2.47 -37.02
CA LEU A 424 -12.76 -2.68 -35.61
C LEU A 424 -14.27 -2.67 -35.35
N ASP A 425 -15.09 -2.67 -36.40
CA ASP A 425 -16.55 -2.64 -36.25
C ASP A 425 -17.01 -3.95 -35.61
N GLY A 426 -17.76 -3.86 -34.51
CA GLY A 426 -18.19 -5.04 -33.74
C GLY A 426 -17.12 -5.65 -32.82
N PHE A 427 -16.00 -4.96 -32.59
CA PHE A 427 -14.97 -5.40 -31.65
C PHE A 427 -15.50 -5.57 -30.22
N ASP A 428 -16.29 -4.60 -29.73
CA ASP A 428 -16.87 -4.68 -28.39
C ASP A 428 -17.85 -5.86 -28.26
N GLU A 429 -18.66 -6.11 -29.28
CA GLU A 429 -19.53 -7.29 -29.33
C GLU A 429 -18.73 -8.60 -29.34
N TYR A 430 -17.58 -8.62 -30.01
CA TYR A 430 -16.67 -9.76 -29.97
C TYR A 430 -16.11 -10.00 -28.57
N LEU A 431 -15.71 -8.95 -27.84
CA LEU A 431 -15.26 -9.07 -26.45
C LEU A 431 -16.36 -9.62 -25.56
N LEU A 432 -17.60 -9.16 -25.72
CA LEU A 432 -18.77 -9.65 -25.00
C LEU A 432 -19.02 -11.14 -25.29
N ARG A 433 -19.04 -11.55 -26.57
CA ARG A 433 -19.34 -12.94 -26.98
C ARG A 433 -18.24 -13.95 -26.64
N SER A 434 -17.03 -13.49 -26.34
CA SER A 434 -15.84 -14.33 -26.14
C SER A 434 -15.83 -15.10 -24.80
N LYS A 435 -16.77 -16.03 -24.61
CA LYS A 435 -16.84 -16.88 -23.41
C LYS A 435 -15.57 -17.72 -23.26
N THR A 436 -14.87 -17.57 -22.13
CA THR A 436 -13.91 -18.57 -21.65
C THR A 436 -14.47 -19.20 -20.36
N SER A 437 -14.26 -20.50 -20.22
CA SER A 437 -14.91 -21.34 -19.22
C SER A 437 -14.66 -20.89 -17.77
N LYS A 438 -15.72 -20.97 -16.96
CA LYS A 438 -15.79 -20.76 -15.50
C LYS A 438 -15.61 -19.30 -15.07
N SER A 439 -16.73 -18.60 -15.01
CA SER A 439 -16.91 -17.41 -14.18
C SER A 439 -16.34 -17.65 -12.77
N SER A 440 -15.43 -16.79 -12.32
CA SER A 440 -15.06 -16.67 -10.92
C SER A 440 -16.30 -16.60 -10.03
N PRO A 441 -16.26 -17.15 -8.79
CA PRO A 441 -17.36 -17.08 -7.85
C PRO A 441 -17.74 -15.62 -7.60
N SER A 442 -19.05 -15.38 -7.57
CA SER A 442 -19.63 -14.07 -7.32
C SER A 442 -19.03 -13.40 -6.08
N ILE A 443 -18.55 -12.16 -6.27
CA ILE A 443 -18.52 -11.15 -5.21
C ILE A 443 -19.86 -11.24 -4.46
N ILE A 444 -19.81 -11.20 -3.11
CA ILE A 444 -21.01 -11.21 -2.26
C ILE A 444 -21.97 -10.12 -2.77
N LYS A 445 -23.00 -10.52 -3.50
CA LYS A 445 -24.05 -9.63 -3.99
C LYS A 445 -24.77 -9.07 -2.77
N ARG A 446 -24.70 -7.75 -2.59
CA ARG A 446 -25.49 -7.07 -1.55
C ARG A 446 -26.54 -6.21 -2.21
N PRO A 447 -27.78 -6.22 -1.70
CA PRO A 447 -28.82 -5.34 -2.24
C PRO A 447 -28.39 -3.89 -2.06
N SER A 448 -28.54 -3.11 -3.13
CA SER A 448 -28.36 -1.67 -3.03
C SER A 448 -29.43 -1.08 -2.11
N PRO A 449 -29.08 -0.15 -1.20
CA PRO A 449 -30.08 0.68 -0.52
C PRO A 449 -31.04 1.30 -1.54
N ASN A 450 -32.34 1.26 -1.24
CA ASN A 450 -33.33 1.87 -2.12
C ASN A 450 -33.19 3.39 -2.11
N PHE A 451 -33.45 4.02 -3.25
CA PHE A 451 -33.38 5.47 -3.40
C PHE A 451 -34.38 6.02 -4.37
N ARG A 452 -34.76 7.27 -4.10
CA ARG A 452 -35.53 8.12 -4.98
C ARG A 452 -34.91 9.51 -4.94
N MET A 453 -34.49 10.02 -6.08
CA MET A 453 -33.78 11.29 -6.20
C MET A 453 -34.23 12.06 -7.43
N THR A 454 -34.10 13.38 -7.42
CA THR A 454 -34.48 14.26 -8.53
C THR A 454 -33.25 14.96 -9.06
N SER A 455 -32.96 14.83 -10.35
CA SER A 455 -31.83 15.51 -10.99
C SER A 455 -32.11 16.99 -11.25
N LEU A 456 -31.06 17.74 -11.60
CA LEU A 456 -31.13 19.17 -11.91
C LEU A 456 -32.10 19.54 -13.04
N ASP A 457 -32.36 18.62 -13.97
CA ASP A 457 -33.32 18.74 -15.08
C ASP A 457 -34.75 18.31 -14.69
N GLY A 458 -34.98 17.95 -13.43
CA GLY A 458 -36.29 17.57 -12.89
C GLY A 458 -36.67 16.10 -13.08
N LYS A 459 -35.77 15.27 -13.62
CA LYS A 459 -36.03 13.83 -13.79
C LYS A 459 -35.91 13.09 -12.47
N ILE A 460 -36.88 12.23 -12.19
CA ILE A 460 -36.92 11.42 -10.97
C ILE A 460 -36.29 10.05 -11.26
N PHE A 461 -35.32 9.65 -10.45
CA PHE A 461 -34.71 8.33 -10.46
C PHE A 461 -35.13 7.56 -9.22
N ASP A 462 -35.82 6.45 -9.42
CA ASP A 462 -36.21 5.50 -8.40
C ASP A 462 -35.58 4.14 -8.73
N LEU A 463 -34.80 3.57 -7.81
CA LEU A 463 -34.11 2.30 -8.06
C LEU A 463 -35.09 1.17 -8.41
N ALA A 464 -36.29 1.15 -7.82
CA ALA A 464 -37.31 0.16 -8.14
C ALA A 464 -37.81 0.31 -9.57
N ALA A 465 -37.93 1.54 -10.08
CA ALA A 465 -38.31 1.83 -11.47
C ALA A 465 -37.16 1.61 -12.47
N LEU A 466 -35.92 1.51 -11.99
CA LEU A 466 -34.72 1.25 -12.78
C LEU A 466 -34.39 -0.25 -12.91
N ARG A 467 -35.18 -1.14 -12.31
CA ARG A 467 -35.08 -2.59 -12.51
C ARG A 467 -35.03 -2.92 -14.01
N GLY A 468 -34.17 -3.86 -14.39
CA GLY A 468 -33.90 -4.18 -15.79
C GLY A 468 -32.94 -3.22 -16.48
N LYS A 469 -32.34 -2.23 -15.78
CA LYS A 469 -31.22 -1.40 -16.28
C LYS A 469 -30.03 -1.51 -15.33
N ILE A 470 -28.83 -1.34 -15.86
CA ILE A 470 -27.62 -1.20 -15.04
C ILE A 470 -27.56 0.26 -14.59
N VAL A 471 -27.29 0.51 -13.31
CA VAL A 471 -27.16 1.88 -12.77
C VAL A 471 -25.72 2.12 -12.36
N VAL A 472 -25.14 3.21 -12.87
CA VAL A 472 -23.81 3.70 -12.47
C VAL A 472 -23.99 4.95 -11.63
N LEU A 473 -23.60 4.88 -10.36
CA LEU A 473 -23.53 6.03 -9.47
C LEU A 473 -22.10 6.55 -9.44
N ASN A 474 -21.91 7.84 -9.70
CA ASN A 474 -20.66 8.53 -9.46
C ASN A 474 -20.86 9.53 -8.32
N LEU A 475 -20.30 9.23 -7.15
CA LEU A 475 -20.37 10.11 -5.98
C LEU A 475 -19.21 11.11 -6.03
N TRP A 476 -19.51 12.41 -5.95
CA TRP A 476 -18.56 13.50 -6.20
C TRP A 476 -19.01 14.82 -5.53
N PHE A 477 -18.20 15.88 -5.68
CA PHE A 477 -18.54 17.26 -5.33
C PHE A 477 -17.68 18.27 -6.12
N ILE A 478 -18.11 19.53 -6.20
CA ILE A 478 -17.50 20.59 -7.05
C ILE A 478 -16.00 20.75 -6.80
N SER A 479 -15.59 20.80 -5.53
CA SER A 479 -14.20 20.98 -5.13
C SER A 479 -13.36 19.69 -5.15
N CYS A 480 -13.91 18.58 -5.65
CA CYS A 480 -13.19 17.31 -5.79
C CYS A 480 -12.27 17.34 -7.02
N GLY A 481 -11.02 17.75 -6.83
CA GLY A 481 -9.99 17.76 -7.87
C GLY A 481 -9.81 16.42 -8.61
N PRO A 482 -9.72 15.27 -7.90
CA PRO A 482 -9.63 13.96 -8.54
C PRO A 482 -10.87 13.58 -9.36
N CYS A 483 -12.09 13.88 -8.88
CA CYS A 483 -13.33 13.60 -9.60
C CYS A 483 -13.33 14.28 -10.97
N ARG A 484 -12.99 15.57 -11.00
CA ARG A 484 -12.95 16.38 -12.24
C ARG A 484 -11.97 15.84 -13.28
N ARG A 485 -10.89 15.17 -12.87
CA ARG A 485 -9.91 14.58 -13.80
C ARG A 485 -10.45 13.34 -14.53
N GLU A 486 -11.37 12.58 -13.94
CA GLU A 486 -11.91 11.37 -14.56
C GLU A 486 -13.05 11.66 -15.56
N ILE A 487 -13.75 12.78 -15.39
CA ILE A 487 -14.97 13.13 -16.13
C ILE A 487 -14.82 13.18 -17.64
N PRO A 488 -13.73 13.71 -18.24
CA PRO A 488 -13.60 13.69 -19.70
C PRO A 488 -13.72 12.29 -20.29
N ARG A 489 -13.03 11.30 -19.70
CA ARG A 489 -13.11 9.91 -20.17
C ARG A 489 -14.44 9.24 -19.78
N LEU A 490 -15.01 9.58 -18.63
CA LEU A 490 -16.34 9.06 -18.25
C LEU A 490 -17.44 9.59 -19.17
N ASN A 491 -17.35 10.82 -19.68
CA ASN A 491 -18.29 11.34 -20.67
C ASN A 491 -18.23 10.55 -21.99
N GLU A 492 -17.04 10.15 -22.43
CA GLU A 492 -16.89 9.27 -23.60
C GLU A 492 -17.58 7.91 -23.37
N ILE A 493 -17.44 7.35 -22.16
CA ILE A 493 -18.11 6.11 -21.76
C ILE A 493 -19.63 6.29 -21.74
N VAL A 494 -20.16 7.39 -21.19
CA VAL A 494 -21.60 7.67 -21.24
C VAL A 494 -22.09 7.72 -22.69
N ALA A 495 -21.33 8.34 -23.59
CA ALA A 495 -21.67 8.39 -25.01
C ALA A 495 -21.65 7.00 -25.67
N GLU A 496 -20.69 6.14 -25.32
CA GLU A 496 -20.57 4.76 -25.79
C GLU A 496 -21.80 3.91 -25.42
N PHE A 497 -22.28 4.02 -24.18
CA PHE A 497 -23.41 3.24 -23.68
C PHE A 497 -24.79 3.90 -23.87
N LYS A 498 -24.87 4.98 -24.66
CA LYS A 498 -26.12 5.75 -24.85
C LYS A 498 -27.30 4.91 -25.36
N ASN A 499 -27.02 3.87 -26.14
CA ASN A 499 -28.03 2.95 -26.71
C ASN A 499 -28.15 1.63 -25.93
N SER A 500 -27.47 1.50 -24.79
CA SER A 500 -27.51 0.32 -23.92
C SER A 500 -28.49 0.54 -22.75
N PRO A 501 -28.99 -0.51 -22.09
CA PRO A 501 -29.86 -0.39 -20.92
C PRO A 501 -29.07 0.01 -19.65
N VAL A 502 -28.36 1.15 -19.70
CA VAL A 502 -27.51 1.70 -18.65
C VAL A 502 -27.98 3.10 -18.29
N VAL A 503 -27.95 3.45 -17.00
CA VAL A 503 -28.31 4.77 -16.48
C VAL A 503 -27.18 5.31 -15.62
N PHE A 504 -26.64 6.47 -16.00
CA PHE A 504 -25.55 7.14 -15.30
C PHE A 504 -26.10 8.28 -14.45
N ILE A 505 -25.88 8.23 -13.14
CA ILE A 505 -26.38 9.21 -12.16
C ILE A 505 -25.20 9.70 -11.32
N ALA A 506 -25.11 11.01 -11.09
CA ALA A 506 -24.02 11.62 -10.35
C ALA A 506 -24.55 12.51 -9.21
N PRO A 507 -24.85 11.93 -8.04
CA PRO A 507 -25.26 12.67 -6.85
C PRO A 507 -24.10 13.47 -6.26
N SER A 508 -24.38 14.71 -5.85
CA SER A 508 -23.44 15.61 -5.19
C SER A 508 -24.02 16.20 -3.89
N PHE A 509 -23.14 16.61 -2.98
CA PHE A 509 -23.47 17.41 -1.79
C PHE A 509 -23.91 18.83 -2.13
N ASP A 510 -23.40 19.35 -3.24
CA ASP A 510 -23.56 20.75 -3.60
C ASP A 510 -25.03 21.05 -3.96
N ASP A 511 -25.46 22.26 -3.64
CA ASP A 511 -26.80 22.73 -3.96
C ASP A 511 -26.99 22.93 -5.47
N ALA A 512 -28.26 23.00 -5.88
CA ALA A 512 -28.62 23.11 -7.29
C ALA A 512 -28.07 24.37 -7.98
N GLU A 513 -27.89 25.48 -7.27
CA GLU A 513 -27.40 26.74 -7.84
C GLU A 513 -25.89 26.69 -8.10
N ALA A 514 -25.13 26.19 -7.12
CA ALA A 514 -23.70 25.94 -7.22
C ALA A 514 -23.38 24.99 -8.37
N LEU A 515 -24.11 23.87 -8.48
CA LEU A 515 -23.94 22.91 -9.56
C LEU A 515 -24.26 23.50 -10.93
N LYS A 516 -25.38 24.23 -11.07
CA LYS A 516 -25.71 24.92 -12.33
C LYS A 516 -24.61 25.89 -12.77
N THR A 517 -24.00 26.59 -11.82
CA THR A 517 -22.90 27.52 -12.11
C THR A 517 -21.64 26.77 -12.55
N PHE A 518 -21.27 25.71 -11.83
CA PHE A 518 -20.10 24.89 -12.15
C PHE A 518 -20.20 24.21 -13.52
N LEU A 519 -21.38 23.67 -13.86
CA LEU A 519 -21.62 22.92 -15.09
C LEU A 519 -21.60 23.78 -16.36
N LYS A 520 -21.67 25.11 -16.25
CA LYS A 520 -21.48 26.02 -17.41
C LYS A 520 -20.10 25.89 -18.05
N THR A 521 -19.09 25.51 -17.27
CA THR A 521 -17.69 25.41 -17.71
C THR A 521 -17.10 24.01 -17.56
N ASN A 522 -17.79 23.08 -16.91
CA ASN A 522 -17.36 21.70 -16.70
C ASN A 522 -18.48 20.76 -17.19
N ARG A 523 -18.28 20.12 -18.35
CA ARG A 523 -19.30 19.27 -18.97
C ARG A 523 -19.38 17.90 -18.31
N PHE A 524 -20.57 17.53 -17.85
CA PHE A 524 -20.89 16.20 -17.32
C PHE A 524 -22.05 15.63 -18.14
N GLU A 525 -21.89 14.41 -18.66
CA GLU A 525 -22.95 13.68 -19.38
C GLU A 525 -23.82 12.81 -18.45
N TYR A 526 -23.52 12.82 -17.15
CA TYR A 526 -24.31 12.13 -16.13
C TYR A 526 -25.59 12.89 -15.79
N ASN A 527 -26.60 12.18 -15.28
CA ASN A 527 -27.75 12.81 -14.66
C ASN A 527 -27.34 13.34 -13.27
N ILE A 528 -27.13 14.65 -13.16
CA ILE A 528 -26.62 15.30 -11.94
C ILE A 528 -27.75 15.49 -10.93
N VAL A 529 -27.52 15.08 -9.68
CA VAL A 529 -28.49 15.19 -8.58
C VAL A 529 -27.92 16.10 -7.48
N PRO A 530 -28.55 17.24 -7.18
CA PRO A 530 -28.13 18.16 -6.10
C PRO A 530 -28.55 17.65 -4.72
N ASP A 531 -28.03 18.29 -3.67
CA ASP A 531 -28.51 18.15 -2.28
C ASP A 531 -28.57 16.69 -1.76
N ALA A 532 -27.65 15.84 -2.23
CA ALA A 532 -27.69 14.39 -2.03
C ALA A 532 -26.90 13.90 -0.81
N GLU A 533 -26.62 14.74 0.18
CA GLU A 533 -25.77 14.40 1.33
C GLU A 533 -26.25 13.16 2.11
N GLU A 534 -27.55 13.08 2.41
CA GLU A 534 -28.14 11.92 3.09
C GLU A 534 -27.98 10.63 2.28
N PHE A 535 -28.04 10.72 0.95
CA PHE A 535 -27.84 9.56 0.08
C PHE A 535 -26.37 9.13 0.04
N VAL A 536 -25.46 10.08 -0.14
CA VAL A 536 -24.03 9.83 -0.32
C VAL A 536 -23.36 9.38 0.99
N VAL A 537 -23.58 10.12 2.09
CA VAL A 537 -23.00 9.80 3.42
C VAL A 537 -23.90 8.83 4.19
N GLY A 538 -25.21 9.09 4.24
CA GLY A 538 -26.12 8.31 5.09
C GLY A 538 -26.41 6.90 4.57
N LYS A 539 -26.73 6.74 3.28
CA LYS A 539 -27.10 5.43 2.71
C LYS A 539 -25.92 4.61 2.20
N PHE A 540 -24.93 5.25 1.58
CA PHE A 540 -23.78 4.57 0.98
C PHE A 540 -22.50 4.68 1.81
N ASN A 541 -22.49 5.45 2.90
CA ASN A 541 -21.33 5.65 3.79
C ASN A 541 -20.04 6.00 3.02
N ALA A 542 -20.16 6.79 1.96
CA ALA A 542 -19.03 7.18 1.13
C ALA A 542 -18.19 8.22 1.87
N THR A 543 -16.97 7.84 2.24
CA THR A 543 -16.00 8.70 2.97
C THR A 543 -14.82 9.14 2.09
N LEU A 544 -14.77 8.67 0.84
CA LEU A 544 -13.70 8.90 -0.13
C LEU A 544 -14.29 9.13 -1.52
N PHE A 545 -13.71 10.07 -2.29
CA PHE A 545 -14.23 10.51 -3.59
C PHE A 545 -13.12 10.56 -4.67
N PRO A 546 -13.44 10.29 -5.96
CA PRO A 546 -14.72 9.78 -6.45
C PRO A 546 -14.99 8.35 -5.96
N THR A 547 -16.26 8.01 -5.80
CA THR A 547 -16.68 6.61 -5.60
C THR A 547 -17.65 6.23 -6.71
N HIS A 548 -17.33 5.16 -7.43
CA HIS A 548 -18.18 4.61 -8.48
C HIS A 548 -18.87 3.35 -7.97
N ILE A 549 -20.18 3.28 -8.12
CA ILE A 549 -20.98 2.13 -7.69
C ILE A 549 -21.75 1.64 -8.90
N ILE A 550 -21.62 0.35 -9.19
CA ILE A 550 -22.31 -0.29 -10.31
C ILE A 550 -23.32 -1.28 -9.77
N ILE A 551 -24.58 -1.03 -10.13
CA ILE A 551 -25.76 -1.74 -9.68
C ILE A 551 -26.35 -2.49 -10.88
N ASP A 552 -26.58 -3.80 -10.74
CA ASP A 552 -27.09 -4.64 -11.82
C ASP A 552 -28.59 -4.48 -12.10
N ALA A 553 -29.10 -5.27 -13.07
CA ALA A 553 -30.51 -5.31 -13.46
C ALA A 553 -31.47 -5.61 -12.31
N ASP A 554 -30.99 -6.43 -11.36
CA ASP A 554 -31.72 -6.90 -10.17
C ASP A 554 -31.49 -5.97 -8.98
N GLY A 555 -30.84 -4.82 -9.22
CA GLY A 555 -30.38 -3.80 -8.30
C GLY A 555 -29.59 -4.31 -7.10
N GLN A 556 -28.72 -5.28 -7.37
CA GLN A 556 -27.63 -5.68 -6.48
C GLN A 556 -26.40 -4.84 -6.81
N ILE A 557 -25.60 -4.50 -5.80
CA ILE A 557 -24.29 -3.87 -6.01
C ILE A 557 -23.33 -4.96 -6.50
N GLU A 558 -22.81 -4.81 -7.72
CA GLU A 558 -21.81 -5.72 -8.29
C GLU A 558 -20.39 -5.19 -8.09
N SER A 559 -20.20 -3.86 -8.08
CA SER A 559 -18.89 -3.25 -7.90
C SER A 559 -18.96 -1.92 -7.16
N VAL A 560 -17.96 -1.67 -6.32
CA VAL A 560 -17.69 -0.40 -5.65
C VAL A 560 -16.23 -0.06 -5.85
N MET A 561 -15.95 1.05 -6.50
CA MET A 561 -14.61 1.50 -6.84
C MET A 561 -14.36 2.84 -6.16
N ILE A 562 -13.45 2.86 -5.18
CA ILE A 562 -13.21 4.01 -4.30
C ILE A 562 -11.92 4.76 -4.70
N GLY A 563 -11.96 6.10 -4.67
CA GLY A 563 -10.83 6.99 -4.93
C GLY A 563 -10.46 7.11 -6.41
N ALA A 564 -9.70 8.11 -6.84
CA ALA A 564 -9.36 8.22 -8.27
C ALA A 564 -8.20 7.29 -8.67
N ALA A 565 -8.21 6.80 -9.90
CA ALA A 565 -7.06 6.11 -10.49
C ALA A 565 -7.01 6.31 -12.02
N PRO A 566 -5.82 6.35 -12.66
CA PRO A 566 -5.73 6.50 -14.12
C PRO A 566 -6.57 5.46 -14.90
N ARG A 567 -6.68 4.25 -14.36
CA ARG A 567 -7.45 3.13 -14.92
C ARG A 567 -8.95 3.15 -14.59
N ARG A 568 -9.42 4.04 -13.72
CA ARG A 568 -10.77 3.99 -13.15
C ARG A 568 -11.90 4.08 -14.18
N PRO A 569 -11.86 5.00 -15.17
CA PRO A 569 -12.90 5.02 -16.20
C PRO A 569 -13.00 3.68 -16.97
N GLU A 570 -11.86 3.04 -17.27
CA GLU A 570 -11.85 1.74 -17.96
C GLU A 570 -12.38 0.61 -17.10
N GLU A 571 -12.24 0.67 -15.77
CA GLU A 571 -12.89 -0.28 -14.86
C GLU A 571 -14.41 -0.17 -14.94
N VAL A 572 -14.94 1.06 -14.94
CA VAL A 572 -16.38 1.31 -15.09
C VAL A 572 -16.87 0.76 -16.42
N ARG A 573 -16.22 1.10 -17.53
CA ARG A 573 -16.55 0.60 -18.88
C ARG A 573 -16.56 -0.93 -18.93
N ARG A 574 -15.52 -1.57 -18.42
CA ARG A 574 -15.36 -3.03 -18.43
C ARG A 574 -16.45 -3.74 -17.62
N GLU A 575 -16.81 -3.18 -16.47
CA GLU A 575 -17.86 -3.73 -15.63
C GLU A 575 -19.24 -3.59 -16.28
N LEU A 576 -19.49 -2.49 -17.01
CA LEU A 576 -20.69 -2.36 -17.83
C LEU A 576 -20.77 -3.43 -18.92
N LEU A 577 -19.68 -3.64 -19.66
CA LEU A 577 -19.61 -4.70 -20.66
C LEU A 577 -19.90 -6.08 -20.04
N ARG A 578 -19.26 -6.38 -18.89
CA ARG A 578 -19.47 -7.64 -18.17
C ARG A 578 -20.93 -7.87 -17.74
N LEU A 579 -21.62 -6.83 -17.28
CA LEU A 579 -23.01 -6.94 -16.84
C LEU A 579 -24.01 -6.98 -18.00
N LEU A 580 -23.68 -6.38 -19.13
CA LEU A 580 -24.48 -6.47 -20.35
C LEU A 580 -24.39 -7.88 -20.97
N ASP A 581 -23.26 -8.59 -20.80
CA ASP A 581 -23.10 -9.99 -21.27
C ASP A 581 -23.91 -11.01 -20.44
N LYS A 582 -24.22 -10.71 -19.17
CA LYS A 582 -25.05 -11.59 -18.32
C LYS A 582 -26.53 -11.61 -18.71
N ARG A 583 -26.97 -10.70 -19.58
CA ARG A 583 -28.36 -10.54 -20.02
C ARG A 583 -28.55 -11.17 -21.39
#